data_AF-A0A1H1PXJ8-F1
#
_entry.id   AF-A0A1H1PXJ8-F1
#
_cell.length_a   1.000
_cell.length_b   1.000
_cell.length_c   1.000
_cell.angle_alpha   90.00
_cell.angle_beta   90.00
_cell.angle_gamma   90.00
#
_symmetry.space_group_name_H-M   'P 1'
#
loop_
_entity.id
_entity.type
_entity.pdbx_description
1 polymer ?
#
loop_
_entity_poly.entity_id
_entity_poly.type
_entity_poly.pdbx_seq_one_letter_code
_entity_poly.pdbx_strand_id
1 'polypeptide(L)'
;MDKSVKIKKHSYRVLYMLAGFLTFFLLFIYILVKPSVEGQALEDLQNAGSIEDVHVSWEKHKPDLAGDEDYLTAVRGKLSSFNLSAKETGDCLQWLPKPPESLNLIVVPDLSGRIDDEVVYYGDVDHPVSGQIDPGVS
;
A
#
# COMPACT_ATOMS: atom_id res chain seq x y z
N MET A 1 -45.96 -24.20 -65.84
CA MET A 1 -44.60 -24.67 -65.46
C MET A 1 -44.26 -24.04 -64.13
N ASP A 2 -44.63 -24.69 -63.05
CA ASP A 2 -44.31 -24.23 -61.70
C ASP A 2 -42.89 -24.65 -61.33
N LYS A 3 -42.01 -23.67 -61.20
CA LYS A 3 -40.64 -23.86 -60.70
C LYS A 3 -40.69 -23.78 -59.18
N SER A 4 -40.86 -24.93 -58.51
CA SER A 4 -40.70 -25.04 -57.07
C SER A 4 -39.25 -24.70 -56.69
N VAL A 5 -39.04 -23.54 -56.07
CA VAL A 5 -37.74 -23.10 -55.55
C VAL A 5 -37.35 -24.00 -54.39
N LYS A 6 -36.37 -24.88 -54.61
CA LYS A 6 -35.82 -25.77 -53.58
C LYS A 6 -34.97 -24.96 -52.60
N ILE A 7 -35.53 -24.61 -51.45
CA ILE A 7 -34.78 -24.02 -50.33
C ILE A 7 -33.77 -25.09 -49.85
N LYS A 8 -32.48 -24.87 -50.11
CA LYS A 8 -31.40 -25.73 -49.60
C LYS A 8 -31.44 -25.68 -48.07
N LYS A 9 -31.70 -26.82 -47.42
CA LYS A 9 -31.54 -27.01 -45.96
C LYS A 9 -30.07 -26.77 -45.62
N HIS A 10 -29.74 -25.54 -45.23
CA HIS A 10 -28.41 -25.20 -44.75
C HIS A 10 -28.18 -25.90 -43.41
N SER A 11 -26.96 -26.35 -43.18
CA SER A 11 -26.54 -27.18 -42.06
C SER A 11 -26.71 -26.47 -40.70
N TYR A 12 -27.87 -26.66 -40.08
CA TYR A 12 -28.22 -26.14 -38.74
C TYR A 12 -27.21 -26.54 -37.64
N ARG A 13 -26.45 -27.63 -37.84
CA ARG A 13 -25.36 -28.04 -36.92
C ARG A 13 -24.29 -26.96 -36.76
N VAL A 14 -23.91 -26.30 -37.86
CA VAL A 14 -22.91 -25.21 -37.83
C VAL A 14 -23.48 -23.99 -37.13
N LEU A 15 -24.78 -23.72 -37.32
CA LEU A 15 -25.48 -22.62 -36.66
C LEU A 15 -25.54 -22.82 -35.13
N TYR A 16 -25.82 -24.05 -34.66
CA TYR A 16 -25.83 -24.39 -33.24
C TYR A 16 -24.43 -24.34 -32.61
N MET A 17 -23.39 -24.79 -33.32
CA MET A 17 -21.99 -24.65 -32.89
C MET A 17 -21.60 -23.16 -32.73
N LEU A 18 -22.00 -22.31 -33.68
CA LEU A 18 -21.73 -20.88 -33.64
C LEU A 18 -22.49 -20.20 -32.48
N ALA A 19 -23.76 -20.55 -32.28
CA ALA A 19 -24.56 -20.02 -31.18
C ALA A 19 -23.95 -20.42 -29.82
N GLY A 20 -23.55 -21.68 -29.64
CA GLY A 20 -22.90 -22.14 -28.41
C GLY A 20 -21.58 -21.42 -28.13
N PHE A 21 -20.74 -21.23 -29.15
CA PHE A 21 -19.52 -20.44 -29.03
C PHE A 21 -19.81 -18.98 -28.64
N LEU A 22 -20.81 -18.35 -29.27
CA LEU A 22 -21.18 -16.97 -28.97
C LEU A 22 -21.71 -16.84 -27.53
N THR A 23 -22.52 -17.78 -27.06
CA THR A 23 -23.01 -17.79 -25.68
C THR A 23 -21.87 -17.94 -24.68
N PHE A 24 -20.94 -18.88 -24.92
CA PHE A 24 -19.77 -19.04 -24.07
C PHE A 24 -18.87 -17.79 -24.09
N PHE A 25 -18.66 -17.19 -25.25
CA PHE A 25 -17.85 -15.99 -25.39
C PHE A 25 -18.48 -14.80 -24.66
N LEU A 26 -19.79 -14.60 -24.75
CA LEU A 26 -20.48 -13.56 -23.98
C LEU A 26 -20.39 -13.80 -22.47
N LEU A 27 -20.52 -15.05 -22.02
CA LEU A 27 -20.32 -15.42 -20.62
C LEU A 27 -18.88 -15.12 -20.16
N PHE A 28 -17.90 -15.42 -21.00
CA PHE A 28 -16.49 -15.15 -20.73
C PHE A 28 -16.20 -13.65 -20.64
N ILE A 29 -16.71 -12.86 -21.59
CA ILE A 29 -16.61 -11.39 -21.53
C ILE A 29 -17.32 -10.85 -20.29
N TYR A 30 -18.48 -11.39 -19.90
CA TYR A 30 -19.16 -10.98 -18.68
C TYR A 30 -18.30 -11.22 -17.43
N ILE A 31 -17.58 -12.34 -17.37
CA ILE A 31 -16.65 -12.64 -16.27
C ILE A 31 -15.44 -11.69 -16.29
N LEU A 32 -14.90 -11.35 -17.46
CA LEU A 32 -13.76 -10.43 -17.59
C LEU A 32 -14.14 -8.96 -17.34
N VAL A 33 -15.35 -8.55 -17.70
CA VAL A 33 -15.84 -7.17 -17.56
C VAL A 33 -16.34 -6.90 -16.15
N LYS A 34 -16.66 -7.94 -15.36
CA LYS A 34 -17.03 -7.76 -13.95
C LYS A 34 -15.92 -6.97 -13.26
N PRO A 35 -16.17 -5.72 -12.82
CA PRO A 35 -15.15 -4.93 -12.17
C PRO A 35 -14.68 -5.67 -10.92
N SER A 36 -13.38 -5.61 -10.64
CA SER A 36 -12.87 -6.01 -9.33
C SER A 36 -13.69 -5.27 -8.26
N VAL A 37 -14.08 -5.99 -7.21
CA VAL A 37 -14.76 -5.39 -6.04
C VAL A 37 -13.91 -4.26 -5.47
N GLU A 38 -12.59 -4.42 -5.51
CA GLU A 38 -11.60 -3.43 -5.11
C GLU A 38 -11.63 -2.19 -6.02
N GLY A 39 -11.74 -2.38 -7.34
CA GLY A 39 -11.83 -1.28 -8.31
C GLY A 39 -13.10 -0.44 -8.14
N GLN A 40 -14.24 -1.11 -7.91
CA GLN A 40 -15.49 -0.41 -7.58
C GLN A 40 -15.41 0.32 -6.24
N ALA A 41 -14.82 -0.31 -5.23
CA ALA A 41 -14.67 0.29 -3.91
C ALA A 41 -13.75 1.53 -3.97
N LEU A 42 -12.69 1.49 -4.78
CA LEU A 42 -11.79 2.62 -5.00
C LEU A 42 -12.46 3.77 -5.76
N GLU A 43 -13.28 3.46 -6.77
CA GLU A 43 -14.05 4.45 -7.53
C GLU A 43 -15.12 5.12 -6.67
N ASP A 44 -15.87 4.34 -5.88
CA ASP A 44 -16.84 4.86 -4.90
C ASP A 44 -16.14 5.75 -3.86
N LEU A 45 -14.94 5.36 -3.40
CA LEU A 45 -14.15 6.15 -2.44
C LEU A 45 -13.57 7.44 -3.07
N GLN A 46 -13.19 7.41 -4.34
CA GLN A 46 -12.74 8.62 -5.05
C GLN A 46 -13.87 9.62 -5.23
N ASN A 47 -15.09 9.14 -5.52
CA ASN A 47 -16.29 9.96 -5.68
C ASN A 47 -16.88 10.44 -4.36
N ALA A 48 -16.51 9.84 -3.22
CA ALA A 48 -16.94 10.30 -1.90
C ALA A 48 -16.44 11.73 -1.62
N GLY A 49 -17.38 12.63 -1.35
CA GLY A 49 -17.13 14.05 -1.08
C GLY A 49 -17.24 14.44 0.40
N SER A 50 -17.79 13.56 1.23
CA SER A 50 -17.98 13.76 2.66
C SER A 50 -17.54 12.54 3.48
N ILE A 51 -17.42 12.73 4.80
CA ILE A 51 -17.07 11.67 5.76
C ILE A 51 -18.16 10.60 5.78
N GLU A 52 -19.43 11.00 5.75
CA GLU A 52 -20.58 10.11 5.66
C GLU A 52 -20.53 9.26 4.39
N ASP A 53 -20.15 9.83 3.24
CA ASP A 53 -20.04 9.07 2.00
C ASP A 53 -18.93 8.01 2.07
N VAL A 54 -17.81 8.35 2.73
CA VAL A 54 -16.72 7.39 2.98
C VAL A 54 -17.19 6.29 3.94
N HIS A 55 -17.96 6.62 4.97
CA HIS A 55 -18.51 5.64 5.90
C HIS A 55 -19.52 4.70 5.23
N VAL A 56 -20.39 5.23 4.37
CA VAL A 56 -21.34 4.43 3.59
C VAL A 56 -20.62 3.53 2.58
N SER A 57 -19.59 4.06 1.91
CA SER A 57 -18.73 3.27 1.02
C SER A 57 -18.01 2.16 1.77
N TRP A 58 -17.49 2.46 2.97
CA TRP A 58 -16.86 1.48 3.84
C TRP A 58 -17.83 0.37 4.24
N GLU A 59 -19.00 0.69 4.81
CA GLU A 59 -19.97 -0.34 5.25
C GLU A 59 -20.46 -1.23 4.09
N LYS A 60 -20.54 -0.68 2.88
CA LYS A 60 -20.91 -1.42 1.66
C LYS A 60 -19.85 -2.46 1.25
N HIS A 61 -18.57 -2.13 1.40
CA HIS A 61 -17.45 -2.95 0.89
C HIS A 61 -16.69 -3.73 1.98
N LYS A 62 -16.91 -3.39 3.25
CA LYS A 62 -16.38 -4.07 4.43
C LYS A 62 -16.49 -5.60 4.40
N PRO A 63 -17.60 -6.26 4.03
CA PRO A 63 -17.67 -7.72 4.06
C PRO A 63 -16.67 -8.39 3.12
N ASP A 64 -16.28 -7.72 2.03
CA ASP A 64 -15.40 -8.27 1.01
C ASP A 64 -13.95 -7.76 1.13
N LEU A 65 -13.75 -6.53 1.66
CA LEU A 65 -12.47 -5.81 1.64
C LEU A 65 -11.95 -5.37 3.01
N ALA A 66 -12.57 -5.78 4.12
CA ALA A 66 -12.12 -5.36 5.46
C ALA A 66 -10.70 -5.83 5.84
N GLY A 67 -10.19 -6.88 5.19
CA GLY A 67 -8.83 -7.40 5.39
C GLY A 67 -7.83 -6.94 4.34
N ASP A 68 -8.25 -6.09 3.40
CA ASP A 68 -7.41 -5.60 2.32
C ASP A 68 -6.68 -4.31 2.77
N GLU A 69 -5.35 -4.42 2.92
CA GLU A 69 -4.51 -3.31 3.37
C GLU A 69 -4.43 -2.16 2.35
N ASP A 70 -4.54 -2.45 1.05
CA ASP A 70 -4.50 -1.44 0.00
C ASP A 70 -5.78 -0.60 0.02
N TYR A 71 -6.93 -1.26 0.17
CA TYR A 71 -8.21 -0.59 0.37
C TYR A 71 -8.25 0.23 1.68
N LEU A 72 -7.79 -0.34 2.80
CA LEU A 72 -7.72 0.37 4.08
C LEU A 72 -6.81 1.60 4.02
N THR A 73 -5.67 1.48 3.32
CA THR A 73 -4.75 2.60 3.10
C THR A 73 -5.39 3.69 2.24
N ALA A 74 -6.13 3.31 1.20
CA ALA A 74 -6.89 4.25 0.38
C ALA A 74 -7.96 4.99 1.19
N VAL A 75 -8.75 4.27 2.01
CA VAL A 75 -9.78 4.85 2.88
C VAL A 75 -9.16 5.85 3.87
N ARG A 76 -8.08 5.46 4.56
CA ARG A 76 -7.36 6.34 5.49
C ARG A 76 -6.74 7.54 4.77
N GLY A 77 -6.20 7.34 3.57
CA GLY A 77 -5.65 8.41 2.74
C GLY A 77 -6.71 9.43 2.31
N LYS A 78 -7.89 8.95 1.90
CA LYS A 78 -9.04 9.80 1.56
C LYS A 78 -9.54 10.55 2.79
N LEU A 79 -9.67 9.91 3.94
CA LEU A 79 -10.05 10.57 5.19
C LEU A 79 -9.03 11.63 5.63
N SER A 80 -7.74 11.35 5.46
CA SER A 80 -6.66 12.30 5.75
C SER A 80 -6.63 13.48 4.78
N SER A 81 -7.23 13.35 3.58
CA SER A 81 -7.39 14.45 2.64
C SER A 81 -8.47 15.44 3.08
N PHE A 82 -9.39 15.02 3.94
CA PHE A 82 -10.33 15.93 4.59
C PHE A 82 -9.63 16.61 5.78
N ASN A 83 -9.79 17.92 5.92
CA ASN A 83 -9.34 18.67 7.10
C ASN A 83 -10.26 18.36 8.30
N LEU A 84 -10.14 17.16 8.86
CA LEU A 84 -10.97 16.66 9.96
C LEU A 84 -10.63 17.38 11.27
N SER A 85 -11.64 17.73 12.05
CA SER A 85 -11.45 18.13 13.44
C SER A 85 -11.12 16.92 14.33
N ALA A 86 -10.58 17.17 15.51
CA ALA A 86 -10.25 16.11 16.48
C ALA A 86 -11.47 15.25 16.87
N LYS A 87 -12.68 15.81 16.80
CA LYS A 87 -13.92 15.10 17.09
C LYS A 87 -14.27 14.11 15.98
N GLU A 88 -14.24 14.58 14.73
CA GLU A 88 -14.52 13.76 13.54
C GLU A 88 -13.47 12.66 13.35
N THR A 89 -12.22 12.95 13.71
CA THR A 89 -11.14 11.96 13.73
C THR A 89 -11.43 10.84 14.73
N GLY A 90 -11.92 11.20 15.93
CA GLY A 90 -12.32 10.24 16.95
C GLY A 90 -13.48 9.36 16.50
N ASP A 91 -14.45 9.93 15.78
CA ASP A 91 -15.59 9.19 15.24
C ASP A 91 -15.15 8.23 14.11
N CYS A 92 -14.21 8.64 13.25
CA CYS A 92 -13.61 7.77 12.23
C CYS A 92 -12.86 6.56 12.83
N LEU A 93 -12.13 6.78 13.91
CA LEU A 93 -11.36 5.73 14.59
C LEU A 93 -12.24 4.66 15.27
N GLN A 94 -13.54 4.91 15.47
CA GLN A 94 -14.43 3.93 16.11
C GLN A 94 -14.85 2.80 15.17
N TRP A 95 -15.01 3.07 13.87
CA TRP A 95 -15.53 2.10 12.89
C TRP A 95 -14.46 1.53 11.95
N LEU A 96 -13.29 2.18 11.84
CA LEU A 96 -12.15 1.65 11.11
C LEU A 96 -11.37 0.62 11.94
N PRO A 97 -10.87 -0.48 11.33
CA PRO A 97 -9.97 -1.39 12.01
C PRO A 97 -8.68 -0.66 12.40
N LYS A 98 -8.15 -1.02 13.56
CA LYS A 98 -6.89 -0.46 14.05
C LYS A 98 -5.79 -0.71 13.03
N PRO A 99 -5.01 0.31 12.65
CA PRO A 99 -3.83 0.08 11.81
C PRO A 99 -2.90 -0.93 12.52
N PRO A 100 -2.21 -1.79 11.76
CA PRO A 100 -1.14 -2.60 12.33
C PRO A 100 -0.14 -1.68 13.03
N GLU A 101 0.32 -2.06 14.22
CA GLU A 101 1.33 -1.28 14.94
C GLU A 101 2.56 -1.13 14.04
N SER A 102 2.83 0.09 13.59
CA SER A 102 3.96 0.36 12.72
C SER A 102 5.24 -0.02 13.46
N LEU A 103 5.95 -1.02 12.95
CA LEU A 103 7.26 -1.43 13.46
C LEU A 103 8.23 -0.24 13.30
N ASN A 104 8.55 0.44 14.40
CA ASN A 104 9.57 1.49 14.44
C ASN A 104 10.94 0.84 14.22
N LEU A 105 11.34 0.66 12.95
CA LEU A 105 12.63 0.09 12.57
C LEU A 105 13.73 1.16 12.73
N ILE A 106 14.44 1.14 13.86
CA ILE A 106 15.66 1.94 14.04
C ILE A 106 16.81 1.15 13.44
N VAL A 107 17.27 1.55 12.25
CA VAL A 107 18.48 1.00 11.63
C VAL A 107 19.68 1.74 12.25
N VAL A 108 20.33 1.12 13.23
CA VAL A 108 21.61 1.60 13.75
C VAL A 108 22.72 1.01 12.86
N PRO A 109 23.49 1.84 12.12
CA PRO A 109 24.66 1.35 11.42
C PRO A 109 25.68 0.83 12.45
N ASP A 110 26.33 -0.30 12.16
CA ASP A 110 27.38 -0.83 13.01
C ASP A 110 28.54 0.17 13.09
N LEU A 111 28.77 0.73 14.28
CA LEU A 111 29.85 1.67 14.58
C LEU A 111 31.06 0.97 15.22
N SER A 112 31.04 -0.36 15.37
CA SER A 112 32.09 -1.11 16.07
C SER A 112 33.46 -1.09 15.38
N GLY A 113 33.55 -0.58 14.14
CA GLY A 113 34.80 -0.52 13.36
C GLY A 113 35.48 0.84 13.30
N ARG A 114 35.05 1.86 14.05
CA ARG A 114 35.54 3.25 13.93
C ARG A 114 36.30 3.80 15.14
N ILE A 115 36.94 2.92 15.90
CA ILE A 115 38.00 3.29 16.83
C ILE A 115 39.30 2.79 16.18
N ASP A 116 39.90 3.63 15.34
CA ASP A 116 41.34 3.50 15.09
C ASP A 116 42.02 3.84 16.42
N ASP A 117 42.49 2.82 17.12
CA ASP A 117 43.33 2.95 18.30
C ASP A 117 44.65 3.64 17.88
N GLU A 118 44.66 4.97 17.85
CA GLU A 118 45.89 5.73 17.94
C GLU A 118 46.39 5.64 19.39
N VAL A 119 47.03 4.50 19.71
CA VAL A 119 47.77 4.33 20.96
C VAL A 119 48.96 5.30 20.94
N VAL A 120 48.76 6.48 21.49
CA VAL A 120 49.85 7.40 21.83
C VAL A 120 50.63 6.77 22.99
N TYR A 121 51.76 6.13 22.67
CA TYR A 121 52.74 5.74 23.68
C TYR A 121 53.35 7.01 24.30
N TYR A 122 52.90 7.37 25.50
CA TYR A 122 53.68 8.25 26.37
C TYR A 122 54.87 7.44 26.91
N GLY A 123 56.05 7.73 26.38
CA GLY A 123 57.31 7.24 26.91
C GLY A 123 57.53 7.76 28.33
N ASP A 124 57.43 6.83 29.27
CA ASP A 124 58.22 6.65 30.49
C ASP A 124 58.83 7.90 31.13
N VAL A 125 58.30 8.24 32.30
CA VAL A 125 58.87 9.19 33.25
C VAL A 125 59.83 8.41 34.14
N ASP A 126 61.12 8.73 34.13
CA ASP A 126 61.97 8.68 35.33
C ASP A 126 63.42 9.08 35.03
N HIS A 127 63.85 10.24 35.54
CA HIS A 127 65.14 10.41 36.24
C HIS A 127 65.15 11.73 37.03
N PRO A 128 65.53 11.72 38.33
CA PRO A 128 65.62 12.91 39.15
C PRO A 128 67.07 13.41 39.25
N VAL A 129 67.33 14.72 39.09
CA VAL A 129 68.52 15.34 39.69
C VAL A 129 68.19 16.75 40.21
N SER A 130 68.45 16.89 41.50
CA SER A 130 68.41 18.06 42.36
C SER A 130 69.37 19.18 41.94
N GLY A 131 68.87 20.42 42.01
CA GLY A 131 69.60 21.57 42.56
C GLY A 131 70.34 22.48 41.59
N GLN A 132 70.21 23.78 41.86
CA GLN A 132 71.26 24.83 41.84
C GLN A 132 70.95 26.08 40.97
N ILE A 133 70.32 27.06 41.63
CA ILE A 133 70.50 28.54 41.64
C ILE A 133 70.31 29.37 40.33
N ASP A 134 69.38 30.33 40.43
CA ASP A 134 69.28 31.65 39.76
C ASP A 134 70.62 32.44 39.67
N PRO A 135 70.77 33.61 38.97
CA PRO A 135 69.74 34.53 38.48
C PRO A 135 69.96 35.15 37.08
N GLY A 136 68.88 35.66 36.49
CA GLY A 136 68.83 36.99 35.84
C GLY A 136 69.57 37.21 34.51
N VAL A 137 68.89 37.90 33.60
CA VAL A 137 69.27 39.19 32.99
C VAL A 137 68.50 39.35 31.66
N SER A 138 67.65 40.37 31.66
CA SER A 138 67.15 41.22 30.58
C SER A 138 66.57 40.61 29.30
#